data_AF-A0A1A0N4R1-F1
#
_entry.id   AF-A0A1A0N4R1-F1
#
_cell.length_a   1.000
_cell.length_b   1.000
_cell.length_c   1.000
_cell.angle_alpha   90.00
_cell.angle_beta   90.00
_cell.angle_gamma   90.00
#
_symmetry.space_group_name_H-M   'P 1'
#
loop_
_entity.id
_entity.type
_entity.pdbx_description
1 polymer ?
#
loop_
_entity_poly.entity_id
_entity_poly.type
_entity_poly.pdbx_seq_one_letter_code
_entity_poly.pdbx_strand_id
1 'polypeptide(L)'
;MKRRASQSLAYRADVASRDRPSAAEGARTIAASTNAGTLATLTATGEPWASFVTYGLLDGAPVLCVSSLAEHGRNLAADQRASMSIVAPSADPDPQAWGRVTLAGVAERPAGDELAAAREAHLIAVPGAAKYIDFTDFALWVLRVERVRWYGGYGRMDLTTGEAYAAAQPDPVAPRAAGAIAHLNADHAQSLCAMARTIGGHPEATAASCTGADRYGLDLTVQTPHGTAYTRVTYAAPIDSYDDLRSATVELADRARIAG
;
A
#
# COMPACT_ATOMS: atom_id res chain seq x y z
N MET A 1 10.79 21.76 -34.20
CA MET A 1 9.95 20.62 -33.78
C MET A 1 10.88 19.48 -33.33
N LYS A 2 11.31 19.45 -32.06
CA LYS A 2 12.24 18.43 -31.53
C LYS A 2 11.42 17.35 -30.84
N ARG A 3 11.48 16.11 -31.37
CA ARG A 3 10.92 14.91 -30.75
C ARG A 3 11.59 14.72 -29.37
N ARG A 4 10.81 14.77 -28.28
CA ARG A 4 11.26 14.28 -26.98
C ARG A 4 11.42 12.76 -27.08
N ALA A 5 12.61 12.27 -26.77
CA ALA A 5 12.87 10.86 -26.61
C ALA A 5 11.97 10.31 -25.50
N SER A 6 11.20 9.27 -25.81
CA SER A 6 10.50 8.45 -24.85
C SER A 6 11.55 7.78 -23.94
N GLN A 7 11.73 8.29 -22.73
CA GLN A 7 12.36 7.52 -21.67
C GLN A 7 11.34 6.44 -21.27
N SER A 8 11.58 5.20 -21.64
CA SER A 8 10.79 4.08 -21.12
C SER A 8 10.96 4.04 -19.60
N LEU A 9 9.88 4.25 -18.85
CA LEU A 9 9.84 3.87 -17.44
C LEU A 9 9.91 2.33 -17.39
N ALA A 10 11.12 1.79 -17.38
CA ALA A 10 11.34 0.36 -17.24
C ALA A 10 10.95 -0.05 -15.81
N TYR A 11 10.22 -1.16 -15.68
CA TYR A 11 10.02 -1.83 -14.39
C TYR A 11 11.40 -2.17 -13.82
N ARG A 12 11.73 -1.62 -12.67
CA ARG A 12 12.97 -1.94 -11.95
C ARG A 12 12.61 -2.80 -10.75
N ALA A 13 13.46 -3.79 -10.45
CA ALA A 13 13.46 -4.38 -9.12
C ALA A 13 13.83 -3.26 -8.15
N ASP A 14 12.95 -2.99 -7.18
CA ASP A 14 13.20 -1.95 -6.18
C ASP A 14 14.39 -2.39 -5.32
N VAL A 15 15.43 -1.56 -5.24
CA VAL A 15 16.54 -1.83 -4.31
C VAL A 15 16.01 -1.42 -2.95
N ALA A 16 15.66 -2.40 -2.11
CA ALA A 16 15.15 -2.16 -0.76
C ALA A 16 16.09 -1.23 0.00
N SER A 17 15.69 0.04 0.13
CA SER A 17 16.30 0.95 1.09
C SER A 17 15.89 0.46 2.47
N ARG A 18 16.85 0.23 3.36
CA ARG A 18 16.57 -0.20 4.75
C ARG A 18 15.82 0.85 5.55
N ASP A 19 15.66 2.05 5.01
CA ASP A 19 15.13 3.19 5.73
C ASP A 19 13.64 3.41 5.43
N ARG A 20 13.08 2.86 4.34
CA ARG A 20 11.70 3.14 3.90
C ARG A 20 11.04 1.96 3.21
N PRO A 21 9.70 1.86 3.24
CA PRO A 21 8.98 0.88 2.43
C PRO A 21 9.24 1.09 0.94
N SER A 22 9.57 -0.02 0.27
CA SER A 22 9.63 -0.15 -1.19
C SER A 22 8.26 0.12 -1.83
N ALA A 23 8.24 0.34 -3.15
CA ALA A 23 7.01 0.44 -3.92
C ALA A 23 6.17 -0.84 -3.84
N ALA A 24 6.81 -2.01 -3.71
CA ALA A 24 6.14 -3.29 -3.52
C ALA A 24 5.45 -3.39 -2.16
N GLU A 25 6.13 -3.03 -1.08
CA GLU A 25 5.54 -2.96 0.26
C GLU A 25 4.43 -1.92 0.33
N GLY A 26 4.64 -0.73 -0.27
CA GLY A 26 3.62 0.30 -0.37
C GLY A 26 2.36 -0.18 -1.12
N ALA A 27 2.54 -0.90 -2.23
CA ALA A 27 1.45 -1.51 -2.98
C ALA A 27 0.72 -2.59 -2.17
N ARG A 28 1.45 -3.47 -1.46
CA ARG A 28 0.88 -4.49 -0.59
C ARG A 28 0.08 -3.88 0.56
N THR A 29 0.59 -2.80 1.14
CA THR A 29 -0.06 -2.05 2.22
C THR A 29 -1.38 -1.44 1.73
N ILE A 30 -1.39 -0.80 0.57
CA ILE A 30 -2.63 -0.22 0.00
C ILE A 30 -3.63 -1.33 -0.33
N ALA A 31 -3.20 -2.43 -0.95
CA ALA A 31 -4.08 -3.54 -1.28
C ALA A 31 -4.76 -4.11 -0.02
N ALA A 32 -4.02 -4.22 1.10
CA ALA A 32 -4.54 -4.72 2.37
C ALA A 32 -5.38 -3.71 3.16
N SER A 33 -5.35 -2.41 2.80
CA SER A 33 -6.04 -1.35 3.56
C SER A 33 -7.56 -1.30 3.34
N THR A 34 -8.07 -2.00 2.34
CA THR A 34 -9.48 -2.02 1.95
C THR A 34 -9.84 -3.35 1.30
N ASN A 35 -11.12 -3.57 1.04
CA ASN A 35 -11.67 -4.76 0.37
C ASN A 35 -12.46 -4.40 -0.90
N ALA A 36 -12.27 -3.19 -1.43
CA ALA A 36 -13.00 -2.68 -2.58
C ALA A 36 -12.07 -1.94 -3.56
N GLY A 37 -12.37 -2.05 -4.85
CA GLY A 37 -11.60 -1.42 -5.91
C GLY A 37 -12.37 -1.35 -7.22
N THR A 38 -11.68 -0.86 -8.26
CA THR A 38 -12.24 -0.79 -9.62
C THR A 38 -11.45 -1.72 -10.52
N LEU A 39 -12.11 -2.77 -11.01
CA LEU A 39 -11.57 -3.70 -11.98
C LEU A 39 -11.75 -3.14 -13.40
N ALA A 40 -10.68 -3.14 -14.18
CA ALA A 40 -10.69 -2.89 -15.61
C ALA A 40 -10.52 -4.21 -16.37
N THR A 41 -11.48 -4.51 -17.25
CA THR A 41 -11.48 -5.69 -18.12
C THR A 41 -11.72 -5.27 -19.57
N LEU A 42 -11.69 -6.22 -20.52
CA LEU A 42 -11.98 -5.96 -21.92
C LEU A 42 -13.35 -6.54 -22.29
N THR A 43 -14.21 -5.72 -22.90
CA THR A 43 -15.45 -6.22 -23.52
C THR A 43 -15.12 -7.23 -24.63
N ALA A 44 -16.15 -7.95 -25.11
CA ALA A 44 -15.99 -8.88 -26.25
C ALA A 44 -15.43 -8.21 -27.53
N THR A 45 -15.65 -6.89 -27.68
CA THR A 45 -15.17 -6.07 -28.79
C THR A 45 -13.86 -5.33 -28.49
N GLY A 46 -13.31 -5.50 -27.28
CA GLY A 46 -12.00 -4.97 -26.88
C GLY A 46 -12.01 -3.57 -26.27
N GLU A 47 -13.18 -3.01 -25.95
CA GLU A 47 -13.24 -1.75 -25.19
C GLU A 47 -12.86 -1.98 -23.72
N PRO A 48 -12.18 -1.02 -23.07
CA PRO A 48 -11.91 -1.09 -21.63
C PRO A 48 -13.21 -0.88 -20.85
N TRP A 49 -13.51 -1.78 -19.92
CA TRP A 49 -14.69 -1.74 -19.07
C TRP A 49 -14.31 -1.64 -17.59
N ALA A 50 -14.77 -0.60 -16.91
CA ALA A 50 -14.52 -0.39 -15.48
C ALA A 50 -15.71 -0.89 -14.65
N SER A 51 -15.45 -1.69 -13.61
CA SER A 51 -16.46 -2.23 -12.70
C SER A 51 -16.01 -2.07 -11.25
N PHE A 52 -16.91 -1.59 -10.39
CA PHE A 52 -16.72 -1.72 -8.95
C PHE A 52 -16.72 -3.19 -8.56
N VAL A 53 -15.74 -3.61 -7.76
CA VAL A 53 -15.61 -4.97 -7.25
C VAL A 53 -15.23 -4.96 -5.77
N THR A 54 -15.57 -6.06 -5.09
CA THR A 54 -15.02 -6.37 -3.76
C THR A 54 -14.03 -7.51 -3.87
N TYR A 55 -13.04 -7.55 -2.98
CA TYR A 55 -11.98 -8.54 -3.04
C TYR A 55 -11.47 -8.94 -1.64
N GLY A 56 -10.94 -10.15 -1.56
CA GLY A 56 -10.01 -10.57 -0.50
C GLY A 56 -8.59 -10.68 -1.04
N LEU A 57 -7.63 -11.06 -0.19
CA LEU A 57 -6.23 -11.22 -0.60
C LEU A 57 -5.72 -12.61 -0.23
N LEU A 58 -5.22 -13.34 -1.23
CA LEU A 58 -4.47 -14.58 -1.05
C LEU A 58 -3.00 -14.28 -1.33
N ASP A 59 -2.18 -14.20 -0.29
CA ASP A 59 -0.75 -13.82 -0.37
C ASP A 59 -0.49 -12.52 -1.15
N GLY A 60 -1.43 -11.58 -1.07
CA GLY A 60 -1.40 -10.31 -1.80
C GLY A 60 -2.10 -10.33 -3.16
N ALA A 61 -2.42 -11.49 -3.74
CA ALA A 61 -3.21 -11.55 -4.97
C ALA A 61 -4.69 -11.24 -4.67
N PRO A 62 -5.31 -10.27 -5.36
CA PRO A 62 -6.74 -10.03 -5.24
C PRO A 62 -7.58 -11.24 -5.63
N VAL A 63 -8.50 -11.62 -4.75
CA VAL A 63 -9.48 -12.68 -4.97
C VAL A 63 -10.86 -12.06 -5.13
N LEU A 64 -11.45 -12.22 -6.31
CA LEU A 64 -12.77 -11.71 -6.69
C LEU A 64 -13.79 -12.84 -6.68
N CYS A 65 -15.02 -12.55 -6.26
CA CYS A 65 -16.18 -13.44 -6.45
C CYS A 65 -17.14 -12.80 -7.45
N VAL A 66 -17.23 -13.36 -8.65
CA VAL A 66 -17.83 -12.69 -9.81
C VAL A 66 -18.95 -13.52 -10.41
N SER A 67 -20.12 -12.92 -10.63
CA SER A 67 -21.21 -13.56 -11.37
C SER A 67 -20.87 -13.63 -12.87
N SER A 68 -21.13 -14.78 -13.50
CA SER A 68 -21.08 -14.97 -14.96
C SER A 68 -22.13 -14.17 -15.71
N LEU A 69 -23.13 -13.62 -15.02
CA LEU A 69 -24.12 -12.71 -15.59
C LEU A 69 -23.63 -11.25 -15.63
N ALA A 70 -22.62 -10.91 -14.84
CA ALA A 70 -22.05 -9.57 -14.82
C ALA A 70 -21.17 -9.32 -16.05
N GLU A 71 -21.11 -8.07 -16.53
CA GLU A 71 -20.27 -7.68 -17.68
C GLU A 71 -18.82 -8.08 -17.47
N HIS A 72 -18.22 -7.71 -16.33
CA HIS A 72 -16.84 -8.07 -16.02
C HIS A 72 -16.63 -9.59 -15.86
N GLY A 73 -17.66 -10.36 -15.49
CA GLY A 73 -17.58 -11.83 -15.45
C GLY A 73 -17.53 -12.45 -16.84
N ARG A 74 -18.33 -11.94 -17.78
CA ARG A 74 -18.28 -12.34 -19.19
C ARG A 74 -16.96 -11.92 -19.85
N ASN A 75 -16.50 -10.71 -19.54
CA ASN A 75 -15.22 -10.19 -20.01
C ASN A 75 -14.06 -11.09 -19.58
N LEU A 76 -13.94 -11.42 -18.28
CA LEU A 76 -12.87 -12.30 -17.78
C LEU A 76 -12.93 -13.72 -18.36
N ALA A 77 -14.12 -14.22 -18.66
CA ALA A 77 -14.28 -15.53 -19.31
C ALA A 77 -13.78 -15.52 -20.77
N ALA A 78 -13.88 -14.39 -21.48
CA ALA A 78 -13.42 -14.24 -22.85
C ALA A 78 -11.95 -13.84 -22.95
N ASP A 79 -11.50 -12.91 -22.09
CA ASP A 79 -10.13 -12.41 -22.02
C ASP A 79 -9.76 -12.16 -20.55
N GLN A 80 -8.79 -12.93 -20.07
CA GLN A 80 -8.40 -12.93 -18.66
C GLN A 80 -7.51 -11.74 -18.29
N ARG A 81 -7.09 -10.90 -19.24
CA ARG A 81 -6.28 -9.71 -18.93
C ARG A 81 -7.11 -8.70 -18.14
N ALA A 82 -6.59 -8.32 -16.98
CA ALA A 82 -7.26 -7.37 -16.11
C ALA A 82 -6.26 -6.48 -15.37
N SER A 83 -6.75 -5.33 -14.93
CA SER A 83 -6.09 -4.55 -13.90
C SER A 83 -7.08 -4.07 -12.86
N MET A 84 -6.61 -3.82 -11.65
CA MET A 84 -7.43 -3.34 -10.56
C MET A 84 -6.81 -2.09 -9.95
N SER A 85 -7.59 -1.01 -9.91
CA SER A 85 -7.25 0.22 -9.18
C SER A 85 -7.77 0.12 -7.76
N ILE A 86 -6.89 0.36 -6.79
CA ILE A 86 -7.20 0.35 -5.36
C ILE A 86 -6.74 1.67 -4.78
N VAL A 87 -7.60 2.29 -3.98
CA VAL A 87 -7.32 3.55 -3.29
C VAL A 87 -7.39 3.28 -1.80
N ALA A 88 -6.34 3.66 -1.08
CA ALA A 88 -6.30 3.56 0.37
C ALA A 88 -7.31 4.54 0.99
N PRO A 89 -7.98 4.16 2.08
CA PRO A 89 -8.78 5.08 2.86
C PRO A 89 -7.93 6.28 3.31
N SER A 90 -8.47 7.48 3.15
CA SER A 90 -7.78 8.73 3.48
C SER A 90 -8.76 9.74 4.06
N ALA A 91 -8.30 10.48 5.07
CA ALA A 91 -9.01 11.64 5.61
C ALA A 91 -8.55 12.97 4.99
N ASP A 92 -7.54 12.94 4.11
CA ASP A 92 -7.03 14.13 3.41
C ASP A 92 -8.12 14.70 2.48
N PRO A 93 -8.43 16.00 2.52
CA PRO A 93 -9.43 16.58 1.63
C PRO A 93 -9.00 16.62 0.15
N ASP A 94 -7.70 16.52 -0.16
CA ASP A 94 -7.22 16.44 -1.54
C ASP A 94 -7.12 14.99 -2.03
N PRO A 95 -7.98 14.53 -2.96
CA PRO A 95 -7.92 13.17 -3.50
C PRO A 95 -6.60 12.86 -4.22
N GLN A 96 -5.86 13.86 -4.71
CA GLN A 96 -4.56 13.66 -5.33
C GLN A 96 -3.48 13.24 -4.32
N ALA A 97 -3.71 13.47 -3.02
CA ALA A 97 -2.82 13.01 -1.96
C ALA A 97 -3.01 11.52 -1.62
N TRP A 98 -4.15 10.91 -1.93
CA TRP A 98 -4.58 9.61 -1.37
C TRP A 98 -3.86 8.38 -1.93
N GLY A 99 -3.08 7.65 -1.13
CA GLY A 99 -2.42 6.40 -1.51
C GLY A 99 -3.21 5.53 -2.51
N ARG A 100 -2.62 5.16 -3.65
CA ARG A 100 -3.29 4.34 -4.67
C ARG A 100 -2.35 3.43 -5.42
N VAL A 101 -2.89 2.34 -5.94
CA VAL A 101 -2.14 1.35 -6.72
C VAL A 101 -2.98 0.82 -7.87
N THR A 102 -2.33 0.53 -9.00
CA THR A 102 -2.88 -0.32 -10.04
C THR A 102 -2.11 -1.63 -10.07
N LEU A 103 -2.80 -2.74 -9.80
CA LEU A 103 -2.28 -4.10 -9.96
C LEU A 103 -2.73 -4.60 -11.33
N ALA A 104 -1.83 -5.05 -12.19
CA ALA A 104 -2.18 -5.51 -13.53
C ALA A 104 -1.56 -6.87 -13.86
N GLY A 105 -2.32 -7.70 -14.57
CA GLY A 105 -1.90 -9.03 -15.01
C GLY A 105 -3.07 -9.83 -15.56
N VAL A 106 -3.23 -11.07 -15.10
CA VAL A 106 -4.20 -12.03 -15.61
C VAL A 106 -5.05 -12.59 -14.47
N ALA A 107 -6.37 -12.61 -14.63
CA ALA A 107 -7.28 -13.21 -13.66
C ALA A 107 -7.55 -14.67 -14.03
N GLU A 108 -7.22 -15.57 -13.11
CA GLU A 108 -7.34 -17.01 -13.31
C GLU A 108 -8.36 -17.61 -12.34
N ARG A 109 -9.04 -18.69 -12.76
CA ARG A 109 -9.88 -19.46 -11.84
C ARG A 109 -8.97 -20.42 -11.05
N PRO A 110 -8.91 -20.29 -9.71
CA PRO A 110 -8.12 -21.20 -8.90
C PRO A 110 -8.78 -22.59 -8.87
N ALA A 111 -8.00 -23.62 -8.53
CA ALA A 111 -8.47 -24.99 -8.41
C ALA A 111 -7.85 -25.69 -7.18
N GLY A 112 -8.44 -26.79 -6.74
CA GLY A 112 -7.92 -27.59 -5.62
C GLY A 112 -7.78 -26.78 -4.33
N ASP A 113 -6.64 -26.94 -3.65
CA ASP A 113 -6.35 -26.27 -2.38
C ASP A 113 -6.32 -24.74 -2.51
N GLU A 114 -5.88 -24.22 -3.65
CA GLU A 114 -5.87 -22.78 -3.91
C GLU A 114 -7.30 -22.21 -3.97
N LEU A 115 -8.25 -22.95 -4.54
CA LEU A 115 -9.66 -22.53 -4.55
C LEU A 115 -10.21 -22.42 -3.12
N ALA A 116 -9.87 -23.37 -2.25
CA ALA A 116 -10.28 -23.35 -0.86
C ALA A 116 -9.68 -22.14 -0.11
N ALA A 117 -8.38 -21.89 -0.28
CA ALA A 117 -7.69 -20.74 0.33
C ALA A 117 -8.21 -19.39 -0.21
N ALA A 118 -8.46 -19.29 -1.52
CA ALA A 118 -9.03 -18.12 -2.15
C ALA A 118 -10.44 -17.84 -1.62
N ARG A 119 -11.28 -18.88 -1.46
CA ARG A 119 -12.62 -18.77 -0.89
C ARG A 119 -12.57 -18.22 0.54
N GLU A 120 -11.68 -18.76 1.37
CA GLU A 120 -11.49 -18.29 2.74
C GLU A 120 -11.04 -16.82 2.77
N ALA A 121 -10.01 -16.47 2.01
CA ALA A 121 -9.50 -15.11 1.91
C ALA A 121 -10.58 -14.10 1.49
N HIS A 122 -11.42 -14.45 0.51
CA HIS A 122 -12.52 -13.60 0.06
C HIS A 122 -13.60 -13.44 1.15
N LEU A 123 -13.97 -14.52 1.86
CA LEU A 123 -14.99 -14.48 2.90
C LEU A 123 -14.55 -13.72 4.15
N ILE A 124 -13.27 -13.79 4.52
CA ILE A 124 -12.70 -12.99 5.60
C ILE A 124 -12.85 -11.50 5.28
N ALA A 125 -12.50 -11.08 4.06
CA ALA A 125 -12.56 -9.69 3.65
C ALA A 125 -13.99 -9.20 3.35
N VAL A 126 -14.85 -10.09 2.83
CA VAL A 126 -16.21 -9.77 2.39
C VAL A 126 -17.21 -10.79 2.98
N PRO A 127 -17.55 -10.71 4.29
CA PRO A 127 -18.43 -11.68 4.93
C PRO A 127 -19.82 -11.79 4.27
N GLY A 128 -20.29 -10.71 3.64
CA GLY A 128 -21.53 -10.69 2.88
C GLY A 128 -21.55 -11.65 1.67
N ALA A 129 -20.38 -12.05 1.16
CA ALA A 129 -20.26 -12.96 0.03
C ALA A 129 -20.74 -14.39 0.31
N ALA A 130 -20.84 -14.78 1.58
CA ALA A 130 -21.38 -16.08 1.98
C ALA A 130 -22.80 -16.34 1.43
N LYS A 131 -23.54 -15.28 1.06
CA LYS A 131 -24.89 -15.37 0.49
C LYS A 131 -24.94 -15.79 -0.98
N TYR A 132 -23.84 -15.68 -1.71
CA TYR A 132 -23.82 -15.89 -3.17
C TYR A 132 -22.59 -16.65 -3.70
N ILE A 133 -21.51 -16.78 -2.91
CA ILE A 133 -20.25 -17.38 -3.35
C ILE A 133 -20.38 -18.83 -3.82
N ASP A 134 -21.38 -19.56 -3.31
CA ASP A 134 -21.65 -20.97 -3.66
C ASP A 134 -22.75 -21.10 -4.75
N PHE A 135 -23.25 -19.99 -5.30
CA PHE A 135 -24.19 -20.03 -6.43
C PHE A 135 -23.48 -20.47 -7.71
N THR A 136 -24.17 -21.23 -8.55
CA THR A 136 -23.59 -21.81 -9.78
C THR A 136 -23.21 -20.77 -10.82
N ASP A 137 -23.80 -19.57 -10.75
CA ASP A 137 -23.46 -18.45 -11.62
C ASP A 137 -22.31 -17.59 -11.06
N PHE A 138 -21.74 -17.90 -9.89
CA PHE A 138 -20.58 -17.20 -9.35
C PHE A 138 -19.30 -18.04 -9.45
N ALA A 139 -18.19 -17.38 -9.71
CA ALA A 139 -16.86 -18.00 -9.74
C ALA A 139 -15.84 -17.13 -9.00
N LEU A 140 -14.89 -17.79 -8.35
CA LEU A 140 -13.71 -17.14 -7.79
C LEU A 140 -12.67 -16.92 -8.89
N TRP A 141 -12.03 -15.75 -8.84
CA TRP A 141 -10.94 -15.35 -9.71
C TRP A 141 -9.79 -14.79 -8.89
N VAL A 142 -8.58 -15.23 -9.16
CA VAL A 142 -7.35 -14.71 -8.54
C VAL A 142 -6.61 -13.88 -9.57
N LEU A 143 -6.38 -12.60 -9.27
CA LEU A 143 -5.57 -11.73 -10.12
C LEU A 143 -4.08 -12.03 -9.91
N ARG A 144 -3.48 -12.73 -10.86
CA ARG A 144 -2.03 -12.92 -10.95
C ARG A 144 -1.39 -11.58 -11.32
N VAL A 145 -0.78 -10.93 -10.34
CA VAL A 145 -0.16 -9.61 -10.53
C VAL A 145 1.17 -9.78 -11.26
N GLU A 146 1.28 -9.20 -12.45
CA GLU A 146 2.50 -9.20 -13.25
C GLU A 146 3.30 -7.91 -13.10
N ARG A 147 2.57 -6.81 -12.87
CA ARG A 147 3.14 -5.46 -12.79
C ARG A 147 2.29 -4.54 -11.94
N VAL A 148 2.95 -3.61 -11.28
CA VAL A 148 2.34 -2.71 -10.32
C VAL A 148 2.73 -1.28 -10.63
N ARG A 149 1.75 -0.38 -10.59
CA ARG A 149 1.97 1.07 -10.55
C ARG A 149 1.49 1.61 -9.22
N TRP A 150 2.42 2.12 -8.43
CA TRP A 150 2.15 2.59 -7.08
C TRP A 150 2.30 4.10 -6.96
N TYR A 151 1.45 4.70 -6.14
CA TYR A 151 1.46 6.11 -5.79
C TYR A 151 1.26 6.24 -4.27
N GLY A 152 2.32 6.56 -3.54
CA GLY A 152 2.36 6.60 -2.08
C GLY A 152 1.87 7.90 -1.42
N GLY A 153 1.52 8.91 -2.22
CA GLY A 153 1.13 10.23 -1.73
C GLY A 153 1.70 11.33 -2.63
N TYR A 154 1.74 12.55 -2.12
CA TYR A 154 2.47 13.63 -2.79
C TYR A 154 3.91 13.21 -3.11
N GLY A 155 4.28 13.32 -4.38
CA GLY A 155 5.66 13.15 -4.87
C GLY A 155 6.24 11.74 -4.85
N ARG A 156 5.51 10.72 -4.38
CA ARG A 156 5.99 9.32 -4.35
C ARG A 156 5.22 8.46 -5.34
N MET A 157 5.89 8.06 -6.40
CA MET A 157 5.34 7.18 -7.43
C MET A 157 6.44 6.30 -7.99
N ASP A 158 6.15 5.01 -8.13
CA ASP A 158 7.07 4.08 -8.77
C ASP A 158 6.35 2.90 -9.43
N LEU A 159 7.11 2.09 -10.17
CA LEU A 159 6.68 0.81 -10.71
C LEU A 159 7.43 -0.33 -10.03
N THR A 160 6.76 -1.47 -9.88
CA THR A 160 7.43 -2.70 -9.44
C THR A 160 6.89 -3.92 -10.18
N THR A 161 7.66 -5.02 -10.17
CA THR A 161 7.29 -6.28 -10.83
C THR A 161 6.30 -7.07 -9.98
N GLY A 162 5.60 -8.02 -10.62
CA GLY A 162 4.77 -9.00 -9.94
C GLY A 162 5.53 -9.83 -8.92
N GLU A 163 6.75 -10.26 -9.24
CA GLU A 163 7.61 -11.01 -8.31
C GLU A 163 7.96 -10.20 -7.06
N ALA A 164 8.38 -8.94 -7.22
CA ALA A 164 8.69 -8.08 -6.09
C ALA A 164 7.44 -7.80 -5.24
N TYR A 165 6.28 -7.61 -5.88
CA TYR A 165 4.99 -7.48 -5.18
C TYR A 165 4.62 -8.73 -4.38
N ALA A 166 4.79 -9.92 -4.97
CA ALA A 166 4.50 -11.20 -4.32
C ALA A 166 5.43 -11.45 -3.12
N ALA A 167 6.73 -11.12 -3.27
CA ALA A 167 7.72 -11.28 -2.21
C ALA A 167 7.60 -10.28 -1.06
N ALA A 168 7.04 -9.09 -1.31
CA ALA A 168 6.85 -8.06 -0.29
C ALA A 168 5.78 -8.42 0.74
N GLN A 169 5.71 -7.66 1.83
CA GLN A 169 4.66 -7.79 2.84
C GLN A 169 4.00 -6.42 3.08
N PRO A 170 2.70 -6.38 3.42
CA PRO A 170 2.05 -5.13 3.80
C PRO A 170 2.67 -4.59 5.10
N ASP A 171 2.72 -3.27 5.25
CA ASP A 171 3.21 -2.64 6.46
C ASP A 171 2.24 -2.90 7.64
N PRO A 172 2.72 -3.47 8.77
CA PRO A 172 1.87 -3.80 9.92
C PRO A 172 1.49 -2.55 10.74
N VAL A 173 2.18 -1.43 10.53
CA VAL A 173 2.10 -0.23 11.36
C VAL A 173 1.27 0.85 10.66
N ALA A 174 1.63 1.19 9.42
CA ALA A 174 1.11 2.37 8.71
C ALA A 174 -0.44 2.43 8.66
N PRO A 175 -1.18 1.34 8.37
CA PRO A 175 -2.64 1.38 8.35
C PRO A 175 -3.29 1.70 9.71
N ARG A 176 -2.57 1.50 10.82
CA ARG A 176 -3.07 1.66 12.19
C ARG A 176 -2.40 2.83 12.93
N ALA A 177 -1.47 3.51 12.29
CA ALA A 177 -0.59 4.49 12.92
C ALA A 177 -1.29 5.80 13.34
N ALA A 178 -2.48 6.11 12.83
CA ALA A 178 -3.13 7.41 13.05
C ALA A 178 -3.24 7.79 14.54
N GLY A 179 -3.66 6.85 15.39
CA GLY A 179 -3.74 7.08 16.84
C GLY A 179 -2.37 7.27 17.50
N ALA A 180 -1.37 6.47 17.09
CA ALA A 180 -0.01 6.60 17.61
C ALA A 180 0.64 7.93 17.19
N ILE A 181 0.44 8.36 15.94
CA ILE A 181 0.92 9.66 15.43
C ILE A 181 0.29 10.81 16.21
N ALA A 182 -1.04 10.76 16.45
CA ALA A 182 -1.72 11.77 17.25
C ALA A 182 -1.16 11.86 18.68
N HIS A 183 -0.94 10.71 19.33
CA HIS A 183 -0.32 10.65 20.66
C HIS A 183 1.12 11.18 20.68
N LEU A 184 1.96 10.79 19.71
CA LEU A 184 3.33 11.30 19.57
C LEU A 184 3.35 12.83 19.44
N ASN A 185 2.45 13.38 18.63
CA ASN A 185 2.37 14.83 18.40
C ASN A 185 1.82 15.59 19.61
N ALA A 186 0.88 15.01 20.36
CA ALA A 186 0.29 15.64 21.53
C ALA A 186 1.23 15.64 22.75
N ASP A 187 1.85 14.49 23.03
CA ASP A 187 2.50 14.25 24.32
C ASP A 187 4.03 14.19 24.23
N HIS A 188 4.60 14.07 23.03
CA HIS A 188 6.03 13.80 22.83
C HIS A 188 6.73 14.79 21.87
N ALA A 189 6.20 16.01 21.72
CA ALA A 189 6.76 17.03 20.81
C ALA A 189 8.25 17.34 21.07
N GLN A 190 8.68 17.33 22.34
CA GLN A 190 10.10 17.54 22.69
C GLN A 190 10.97 16.38 22.20
N SER A 191 10.53 15.13 22.37
CA SER A 191 11.22 13.95 21.87
C SER A 191 11.33 13.97 20.35
N LEU A 192 10.25 14.32 19.64
CA LEU A 192 10.27 14.47 18.18
C LEU A 192 11.27 15.54 17.72
N CYS A 193 11.33 16.67 18.41
CA CYS A 193 12.31 17.72 18.12
C CYS A 193 13.75 17.24 18.36
N ALA A 194 14.00 16.53 19.47
CA ALA A 194 15.31 15.93 19.76
C ALA A 194 15.73 14.91 18.68
N MET A 195 14.80 14.05 18.23
CA MET A 195 15.02 13.11 17.14
C MET A 195 15.38 13.83 15.83
N ALA A 196 14.64 14.90 15.48
CA ALA A 196 14.93 15.69 14.28
C ALA A 196 16.34 16.32 14.32
N ARG A 197 16.77 16.81 15.48
CA ARG A 197 18.10 17.42 15.66
C ARG A 197 19.25 16.42 15.53
N THR A 198 19.13 15.30 16.22
CA THR A 198 20.26 14.40 16.44
C THR A 198 20.35 13.28 15.41
N ILE A 199 19.20 12.76 14.96
CA ILE A 199 19.12 11.64 14.02
C ILE A 199 18.64 12.14 12.65
N GLY A 200 17.68 13.07 12.62
CA GLY A 200 17.09 13.60 11.41
C GLY A 200 17.95 14.60 10.64
N GLY A 201 19.16 14.93 11.13
CA GLY A 201 20.11 15.81 10.45
C GLY A 201 19.74 17.31 10.45
N HIS A 202 18.84 17.74 11.33
CA HIS A 202 18.39 19.13 11.46
C HIS A 202 18.73 19.72 12.84
N PRO A 203 20.01 19.91 13.19
CA PRO A 203 20.42 20.41 14.51
C PRO A 203 19.78 21.76 14.90
N GLU A 204 19.40 22.55 13.90
CA GLU A 204 18.71 23.84 14.02
C GLU A 204 17.19 23.74 14.29
N ALA A 205 16.62 22.54 14.31
CA ALA A 205 15.18 22.34 14.46
C ALA A 205 14.65 23.02 15.73
N THR A 206 13.55 23.77 15.64
CA THR A 206 12.90 24.41 16.79
C THR A 206 11.68 23.61 17.26
N ALA A 207 11.02 22.90 16.34
CA ALA A 207 9.93 21.98 16.61
C ALA A 207 9.88 20.88 15.53
N ALA A 208 9.26 19.75 15.85
CA ALA A 208 8.96 18.71 14.87
C ALA A 208 7.61 18.05 15.18
N SER A 209 6.94 17.58 14.12
CA SER A 209 5.71 16.81 14.18
C SER A 209 5.84 15.55 13.33
N CYS A 210 5.36 14.43 13.83
CA CYS A 210 5.26 13.19 13.09
C CYS A 210 4.10 13.25 12.08
N THR A 211 4.38 12.90 10.83
CA THR A 211 3.38 12.88 9.74
C THR A 211 3.12 11.47 9.20
N GLY A 212 4.00 10.52 9.51
CA GLY A 212 3.84 9.13 9.12
C GLY A 212 4.67 8.20 10.01
N ALA A 213 4.17 6.98 10.19
CA ALA A 213 4.90 5.91 10.83
C ALA A 213 4.70 4.63 10.01
N ASP A 214 5.78 3.89 9.80
CA ASP A 214 5.79 2.60 9.10
C ASP A 214 6.75 1.67 9.84
N ARG A 215 6.97 0.45 9.34
CA ARG A 215 7.82 -0.57 9.99
C ARG A 215 9.29 -0.16 10.14
N TYR A 216 9.76 0.84 9.40
CA TYR A 216 11.17 1.24 9.37
C TYR A 216 11.43 2.51 10.18
N GLY A 217 10.42 3.35 10.43
CA GLY A 217 10.63 4.62 11.12
C GLY A 217 9.47 5.60 11.07
N LEU A 218 9.80 6.86 11.38
CA LEU A 218 8.88 7.99 11.41
C LEU A 218 9.28 9.05 10.37
N ASP A 219 8.32 9.54 9.59
CA ASP A 219 8.47 10.75 8.80
C ASP A 219 8.08 11.97 9.64
N LEU A 220 8.94 12.99 9.64
CA LEU A 220 8.80 14.20 10.45
C LEU A 220 8.74 15.46 9.58
N THR A 221 7.80 16.34 9.87
CA THR A 221 7.87 17.75 9.48
C THR A 221 8.66 18.51 10.54
N VAL A 222 9.64 19.30 10.12
CA VAL A 222 10.57 20.00 11.00
C VAL A 222 10.47 21.50 10.77
N GLN A 223 10.31 22.27 11.84
CA GLN A 223 10.38 23.72 11.81
C GLN A 223 11.82 24.17 12.05
N THR A 224 12.36 24.98 11.14
CA THR A 224 13.71 25.55 11.24
C THR A 224 13.64 27.06 11.10
N PRO A 225 14.70 27.82 11.49
CA PRO A 225 14.79 29.24 11.21
C PRO A 225 14.69 29.61 9.72
N HIS A 226 14.93 28.65 8.82
CA HIS A 226 14.89 28.82 7.37
C HIS A 226 13.56 28.36 6.74
N GLY A 227 12.59 27.93 7.56
CA GLY A 227 11.29 27.45 7.14
C GLY A 227 11.06 25.97 7.45
N THR A 228 10.03 25.40 6.82
CA THR A 228 9.65 24.00 7.01
C THR A 228 10.54 23.07 6.20
N ALA A 229 11.14 22.09 6.88
CA ALA A 229 11.87 20.97 6.29
C ALA A 229 11.14 19.64 6.55
N TYR A 230 11.57 18.58 5.88
CA TYR A 230 11.04 17.22 6.04
C TYR A 230 12.21 16.28 6.21
N THR A 231 12.13 15.41 7.22
CA THR A 231 13.15 14.39 7.47
C THR A 231 12.51 13.08 7.88
N ARG A 232 13.35 12.08 8.03
CA ARG A 232 12.97 10.76 8.49
C ARG A 232 13.95 10.26 9.53
N VAL A 233 13.42 9.58 10.54
CA VAL A 233 14.20 8.92 11.59
C VAL A 233 13.88 7.44 11.61
N THR A 234 14.91 6.59 11.63
CA THR A 234 14.77 5.14 11.52
C THR A 234 14.92 4.46 12.87
N TYR A 235 14.09 3.43 13.10
CA TYR A 235 14.25 2.54 14.25
C TYR A 235 15.59 1.81 14.18
N ALA A 236 16.06 1.25 15.30
CA ALA A 236 17.31 0.47 15.31
C ALA A 236 17.24 -0.76 14.39
N ALA A 237 16.05 -1.35 14.25
CA ALA A 237 15.74 -2.43 13.33
C ALA A 237 14.28 -2.30 12.86
N PRO A 238 13.92 -2.85 11.68
CA PRO A 238 12.53 -2.94 11.26
C PRO A 238 11.67 -3.69 12.30
N ILE A 239 10.42 -3.28 12.44
CA ILE A 239 9.43 -3.96 13.30
C ILE A 239 8.41 -4.75 12.48
N ASP A 240 7.99 -5.90 12.99
CA ASP A 240 7.09 -6.80 12.26
C ASP A 240 5.63 -6.75 12.79
N SER A 241 5.39 -6.04 13.90
CA SER A 241 4.07 -5.84 14.48
C SER A 241 3.81 -4.39 14.89
N TYR A 242 2.53 -3.99 14.88
CA TYR A 242 2.09 -2.72 15.47
C TYR A 242 2.42 -2.63 16.97
N ASP A 243 2.43 -3.77 17.68
CA ASP A 243 2.66 -3.79 19.13
C ASP A 243 4.10 -3.39 19.51
N ASP A 244 5.04 -3.53 18.58
CA ASP A 244 6.45 -3.17 18.76
C ASP A 244 6.69 -1.66 18.61
N LEU A 245 5.73 -0.92 18.02
CA LEU A 245 5.89 0.51 17.71
C LEU A 245 6.26 1.34 18.94
N ARG A 246 5.63 1.05 20.08
CA ARG A 246 5.92 1.77 21.33
C ARG A 246 7.38 1.56 21.75
N SER A 247 7.84 0.31 21.79
CA SER A 247 9.21 0.00 22.20
C SER A 247 10.23 0.61 21.23
N ALA A 248 9.96 0.55 19.93
CA ALA A 248 10.81 1.14 18.89
C ALA A 248 10.91 2.67 19.00
N THR A 249 9.80 3.35 19.31
CA THR A 249 9.80 4.82 19.47
C THR A 249 10.44 5.28 20.78
N VAL A 250 10.35 4.49 21.86
CA VAL A 250 11.08 4.74 23.10
C VAL A 250 12.59 4.58 22.87
N GLU A 251 13.01 3.50 22.22
CA GLU A 251 14.41 3.27 21.85
C GLU A 251 14.98 4.41 21.00
N LEU A 252 14.19 4.88 20.03
CA LEU A 252 14.55 6.01 19.19
C LEU A 252 14.71 7.32 19.98
N ALA A 253 13.86 7.55 20.98
CA ALA A 253 13.95 8.72 21.86
C ALA A 253 15.20 8.64 22.75
N ASP A 254 15.55 7.45 23.24
CA ASP A 254 16.73 7.22 24.06
C ASP A 254 18.01 7.48 23.26
N ARG A 255 18.09 6.98 22.02
CA ARG A 255 19.19 7.29 21.09
C ARG A 255 19.32 8.78 20.82
N ALA A 256 18.20 9.47 20.60
CA ALA A 256 18.21 10.92 20.38
C ALA A 256 18.72 11.69 21.60
N ARG A 257 18.47 11.20 22.82
CA ARG A 257 18.99 11.81 24.06
C ARG A 257 20.48 11.56 24.28
N ILE A 258 21.01 10.42 23.83
CA ILE A 258 22.44 10.09 23.97
C ILE A 258 23.30 10.83 22.94
N ALA A 259 22.75 11.09 21.75
CA ALA A 259 23.45 11.72 20.64
C ALA A 259 23.47 13.27 20.69
N GLY A 260 22.68 13.90 21.56
CA GLY A 260 22.59 15.36 21.72
C GLY A 260 23.31 15.86 22.97
#